data_AF-K2MJF0-F1
#
_entry.id   AF-K2MJF0-F1
#
_cell.length_a   1.000
_cell.length_b   1.000
_cell.length_c   1.000
_cell.angle_alpha   90.00
_cell.angle_beta   90.00
_cell.angle_gamma   90.00
#
_symmetry.space_group_name_H-M   'P 1'
#
loop_
_entity.id
_entity.type
_entity.pdbx_description
1 polymer ?
#
loop_
_entity_poly.entity_id
_entity_poly.type
_entity_poly.pdbx_seq_one_letter_code
_entity_poly.pdbx_strand_id
1 'polypeptide(L)'
;MLVTLPVYAKENGNRKGELHLWLTDNTHIVDIGLVSKEGDDAAASSLLYKSGGSGNNEEELIALYEKKGDKDTTSSGVVSVRLSAELQRVKKVLATWKEVDERVSQLCTTLLAQKGAATDTVCSTDFNVTAGLVGFLSGNFSSTTWVDEYLGVNARVKGIDEKQNTAAVVTESSDGVKFQGAWAEWPLARRGRISCTTLRTTTSLLWRRCPSTV
;
A
#
# COMPACT_ATOMS: atom_id res chain seq x y z
N MET A 1 12.92 -1.70 1.29
CA MET A 1 13.17 -3.13 1.53
C MET A 1 12.26 -3.96 0.65
N LEU A 2 12.79 -5.00 0.01
CA LEU A 2 12.02 -5.97 -0.79
C LEU A 2 11.92 -7.29 -0.02
N VAL A 3 10.74 -7.92 -0.06
CA VAL A 3 10.48 -9.18 0.62
C VAL A 3 9.70 -10.10 -0.32
N THR A 4 10.01 -11.40 -0.35
CA THR A 4 9.16 -12.40 -0.99
C THR A 4 8.49 -13.25 0.06
N LEU A 5 7.18 -13.47 -0.07
CA LEU A 5 6.41 -14.31 0.84
C LEU A 5 5.39 -15.15 0.06
N PRO A 6 5.28 -16.46 0.35
CA PRO A 6 4.23 -17.28 -0.23
C PRO A 6 2.88 -16.91 0.38
N VAL A 7 1.92 -16.63 -0.48
CA VAL A 7 0.51 -16.39 -0.15
C VAL A 7 -0.24 -17.67 -0.42
N TYR A 8 -1.01 -18.11 0.57
CA TYR A 8 -1.83 -19.32 0.46
C TYR A 8 -3.30 -18.91 0.36
N ALA A 9 -4.02 -19.42 -0.64
CA ALA A 9 -5.46 -19.23 -0.76
C ALA A 9 -6.21 -19.71 0.50
N LYS A 10 -7.50 -19.38 0.67
CA LYS A 10 -8.28 -19.73 1.88
C LYS A 10 -9.15 -21.00 1.78
N GLU A 11 -9.14 -21.75 0.67
CA GLU A 11 -10.06 -22.90 0.44
C GLU A 11 -9.50 -24.29 0.76
N ASN A 12 -10.27 -25.15 1.44
CA ASN A 12 -9.83 -26.45 1.97
C ASN A 12 -9.17 -27.37 0.92
N GLY A 13 -7.86 -27.60 1.02
CA GLY A 13 -7.08 -28.45 0.13
C GLY A 13 -5.57 -28.22 0.29
N ASN A 14 -4.74 -29.06 -0.36
CA ASN A 14 -3.27 -28.97 -0.36
C ASN A 14 -2.83 -27.70 -1.13
N ARG A 15 -2.76 -26.55 -0.43
CA ARG A 15 -2.61 -25.24 -1.08
C ARG A 15 -1.18 -25.00 -1.50
N LYS A 16 -1.01 -24.73 -2.79
CA LYS A 16 0.25 -24.26 -3.35
C LYS A 16 0.50 -22.82 -2.87
N GLY A 17 1.72 -22.54 -2.44
CA GLY A 17 2.16 -21.20 -2.07
C GLY A 17 2.45 -20.38 -3.31
N GLU A 18 1.64 -19.37 -3.59
CA GLU A 18 1.89 -18.39 -4.64
C GLU A 18 2.89 -17.36 -4.11
N LEU A 19 4.08 -17.28 -4.70
CA LEU A 19 5.13 -16.38 -4.20
C LEU A 19 4.86 -14.95 -4.66
N HIS A 20 4.69 -14.02 -3.73
CA HIS A 20 4.50 -12.59 -4.03
C HIS A 20 5.73 -11.76 -3.66
N LEU A 21 6.00 -10.69 -4.42
CA LEU A 21 6.98 -9.66 -4.09
C LEU A 21 6.30 -8.49 -3.39
N TRP A 22 6.84 -8.11 -2.24
CA TRP A 22 6.37 -6.99 -1.42
C TRP A 22 7.44 -5.92 -1.33
N LEU A 23 7.02 -4.66 -1.36
CA LEU A 23 7.87 -3.49 -1.13
C LEU A 23 7.46 -2.79 0.16
N THR A 24 8.44 -2.40 0.97
CA THR A 24 8.22 -1.59 2.18
C THR A 24 9.34 -0.62 2.48
N ASP A 25 9.02 0.57 2.99
CA ASP A 25 9.94 1.56 3.56
C ASP A 25 9.93 1.54 5.11
N ASN A 26 9.47 0.43 5.71
CA ASN A 26 9.14 0.25 7.13
C ASN A 26 7.82 0.90 7.60
N THR A 27 7.17 1.69 6.76
CA THR A 27 5.92 2.37 7.09
C THR A 27 4.80 1.91 6.16
N HIS A 28 5.00 2.04 4.86
CA HIS A 28 4.13 1.60 3.79
C HIS A 28 4.49 0.16 3.39
N ILE A 29 3.48 -0.61 2.99
CA ILE A 29 3.65 -1.97 2.46
C ILE A 29 2.76 -2.10 1.23
N VAL A 30 3.35 -2.48 0.09
CA VAL A 30 2.64 -2.66 -1.18
C VAL A 30 2.99 -4.03 -1.76
N ASP A 31 1.95 -4.75 -2.21
CA ASP A 31 2.12 -5.94 -3.03
C ASP A 31 2.47 -5.52 -4.46
N ILE A 32 3.67 -5.89 -4.92
CA ILE A 32 4.12 -5.61 -6.28
C ILE A 32 3.54 -6.63 -7.27
N GLY A 33 3.25 -7.85 -6.79
CA GLY A 33 2.60 -8.91 -7.52
C GLY A 33 3.27 -10.28 -7.41
N LEU A 34 2.67 -11.22 -8.15
CA LEU A 34 3.08 -12.62 -8.23
C LEU A 34 4.45 -12.77 -8.92
N VAL A 35 5.30 -13.62 -8.34
CA VAL A 35 6.67 -13.96 -8.77
C VAL A 35 6.78 -15.42 -9.21
N SER A 36 6.07 -16.32 -8.52
CA SER A 36 6.08 -17.75 -8.88
C SER A 36 5.37 -17.97 -10.21
N LYS A 37 5.80 -18.99 -10.96
CA LYS A 37 5.08 -19.40 -12.17
C LYS A 37 3.74 -20.01 -11.79
N GLU A 38 2.80 -19.94 -12.72
CA GLU A 38 1.47 -20.52 -12.53
C GLU A 38 1.56 -22.01 -12.17
N GLY A 39 0.89 -22.40 -11.09
CA GLY A 39 0.85 -23.79 -10.62
C GLY A 39 2.09 -24.24 -9.82
N ASP A 40 3.08 -23.38 -9.59
CA ASP A 40 4.21 -23.69 -8.71
C ASP A 40 3.81 -23.55 -7.24
N ASP A 41 4.28 -24.47 -6.40
CA ASP A 41 4.15 -24.40 -4.94
C ASP A 41 5.47 -23.92 -4.34
N ALA A 42 5.55 -22.61 -4.07
CA ALA A 42 6.75 -21.97 -3.56
C ALA A 42 6.86 -22.10 -2.04
N ALA A 43 7.99 -22.61 -1.55
CA ALA A 43 8.21 -22.84 -0.12
C ALA A 43 9.24 -21.87 0.49
N ALA A 44 10.37 -21.72 -0.17
CA ALA A 44 11.46 -20.83 0.23
C ALA A 44 11.93 -20.00 -0.96
N SER A 45 12.43 -18.79 -0.71
CA SER A 45 12.89 -17.89 -1.75
C SER A 45 14.10 -17.07 -1.31
N SER A 46 14.83 -16.59 -2.30
CA SER A 46 15.92 -15.64 -2.18
C SER A 46 15.78 -14.59 -3.28
N LEU A 47 16.04 -13.34 -2.93
CA LEU A 47 16.03 -12.21 -3.86
C LEU A 47 17.44 -11.67 -4.02
N LEU A 48 17.85 -11.48 -5.27
CA LEU A 48 19.09 -10.82 -5.63
C LEU A 48 18.77 -9.55 -6.41
N TYR A 49 19.18 -8.42 -5.87
CA TYR A 49 19.22 -7.15 -6.59
C TYR A 49 20.64 -6.88 -7.04
N LYS A 50 20.83 -6.71 -8.34
CA LYS A 50 22.09 -6.35 -8.95
C LYS A 50 21.98 -4.92 -9.45
N SER A 51 22.69 -4.02 -8.78
CA SER A 51 22.86 -2.65 -9.26
C SER A 51 23.83 -2.63 -10.44
N GLY A 52 23.55 -1.77 -11.41
CA GLY A 52 24.48 -1.47 -12.49
C GLY A 52 25.83 -0.96 -11.95
N GLY A 53 26.94 -1.43 -12.52
CA GLY A 53 28.29 -0.99 -12.17
C GLY A 53 28.70 0.28 -12.94
N SER A 54 29.87 0.84 -12.60
CA SER A 54 30.45 1.99 -13.33
C SER A 54 30.71 1.60 -14.80
N GLY A 55 29.76 1.92 -15.69
CA GLY A 55 29.78 1.60 -17.12
C GLY A 55 28.49 1.00 -17.67
N ASN A 56 27.68 0.33 -16.84
CA ASN A 56 26.40 -0.26 -17.24
C ASN A 56 25.31 0.12 -16.22
N ASN A 57 24.28 0.86 -16.65
CA ASN A 57 23.15 1.27 -15.81
C ASN A 57 22.04 0.22 -15.71
N GLU A 58 22.34 -1.03 -16.03
CA GLU A 58 21.36 -2.12 -16.02
C GLU A 58 21.19 -2.66 -14.60
N GLU A 59 20.06 -2.31 -14.01
CA GLU A 59 19.60 -2.87 -12.74
C GLU A 59 18.76 -4.12 -13.00
N GLU A 60 19.08 -5.21 -12.30
CA GLU A 60 18.37 -6.48 -12.42
C GLU A 60 17.85 -6.94 -11.05
N LEU A 61 16.60 -7.39 -11.02
CA LEU A 61 16.02 -8.08 -9.88
C LEU A 61 15.77 -9.54 -10.26
N ILE A 62 16.29 -10.47 -9.47
CA ILE A 62 16.17 -11.90 -9.72
C ILE A 62 15.61 -12.57 -8.46
N ALA A 63 14.60 -13.40 -8.63
CA ALA A 63 14.12 -14.29 -7.58
C ALA A 63 14.58 -15.72 -7.87
N LEU A 64 15.16 -16.37 -6.86
CA LEU A 64 15.33 -17.81 -6.82
C LEU A 64 14.34 -18.38 -5.81
N TYR A 65 13.58 -19.39 -6.16
CA TYR A 65 12.67 -20.05 -5.22
C TYR A 65 12.64 -21.55 -5.40
N GLU A 66 12.37 -22.24 -4.29
CA GLU A 66 12.09 -23.65 -4.28
C GLU A 66 10.64 -23.89 -4.71
N LYS A 67 10.47 -24.70 -5.74
CA LYS A 67 9.21 -25.29 -6.17
C LYS A 67 9.14 -26.70 -5.62
N LYS A 68 8.10 -27.01 -4.83
CA LYS A 68 7.81 -28.39 -4.44
C LYS A 68 7.33 -29.20 -5.64
N GLY A 69 7.73 -30.47 -5.67
CA GLY A 69 7.23 -31.43 -6.64
C GLY A 69 5.74 -31.73 -6.43
N ASP A 70 5.06 -32.16 -7.50
CA ASP A 70 3.65 -32.56 -7.42
C ASP A 70 3.51 -33.92 -6.70
N LYS A 71 2.27 -34.34 -6.40
CA LYS A 71 1.99 -35.57 -5.64
C LYS A 71 2.72 -36.84 -6.15
N ASP A 72 3.04 -36.90 -7.44
CA ASP A 72 3.72 -38.04 -8.08
C ASP A 72 5.26 -37.90 -8.17
N THR A 73 5.82 -36.75 -7.79
CA THR A 73 7.27 -36.49 -7.85
C THR A 73 7.74 -35.81 -6.56
N THR A 74 8.49 -36.52 -5.73
CA THR A 74 9.00 -36.00 -4.44
C THR A 74 10.19 -35.05 -4.59
N SER A 75 10.71 -34.83 -5.80
CA SER A 75 11.86 -33.96 -6.03
C SER A 75 11.45 -32.49 -6.07
N SER A 76 11.88 -31.71 -5.07
CA SER A 76 11.88 -30.24 -5.15
C SER A 76 12.86 -29.74 -6.21
N GLY A 77 12.48 -28.69 -6.93
CA GLY A 77 13.34 -27.98 -7.88
C GLY A 77 13.58 -26.53 -7.47
N VAL A 78 14.66 -25.92 -7.97
CA VAL A 78 14.90 -24.48 -7.80
C VAL A 78 14.66 -23.77 -9.12
N VAL A 79 13.81 -22.74 -9.09
CA VAL A 79 13.47 -21.91 -10.25
C VAL A 79 14.13 -20.55 -10.09
N SER A 80 14.73 -20.04 -11.17
CA SER A 80 15.25 -18.67 -11.26
C SER A 80 14.37 -17.85 -12.21
N VAL A 81 13.96 -16.67 -11.78
CA VAL A 81 13.08 -15.76 -12.52
C VAL A 81 13.67 -14.35 -12.50
N ARG A 82 13.78 -13.73 -13.67
CA ARG A 82 14.12 -12.30 -13.81
C ARG A 82 12.85 -11.47 -13.68
N LEU A 83 12.86 -10.52 -12.76
CA LEU A 83 11.70 -9.72 -12.36
C LEU A 83 11.75 -8.31 -12.94
N SER A 84 11.94 -8.21 -14.26
CA SER A 84 12.12 -6.92 -14.93
C SER A 84 10.85 -6.05 -14.86
N ALA A 85 9.67 -6.66 -14.99
CA ALA A 85 8.40 -5.94 -14.92
C ALA A 85 8.09 -5.47 -13.48
N GLU A 86 8.33 -6.33 -12.51
CA GLU A 86 8.14 -6.05 -11.08
C GLU A 86 9.12 -4.98 -10.61
N LEU A 87 10.37 -4.99 -11.08
CA LEU A 87 11.35 -3.93 -10.79
C LEU A 87 10.88 -2.56 -11.31
N GLN A 88 10.29 -2.50 -12.51
CA GLN A 88 9.70 -1.26 -13.02
C GLN A 88 8.52 -0.79 -12.16
N ARG A 89 7.68 -1.72 -11.68
CA ARG A 89 6.60 -1.40 -10.74
C ARG A 89 7.14 -0.88 -9.41
N VAL A 90 8.18 -1.50 -8.85
CA VAL A 90 8.86 -1.02 -7.63
C VAL A 90 9.31 0.42 -7.79
N LYS A 91 9.98 0.76 -8.90
CA LYS A 91 10.41 2.13 -9.18
C LYS A 91 9.23 3.11 -9.26
N LYS A 92 8.14 2.70 -9.89
CA LYS A 92 6.92 3.51 -9.98
C LYS A 92 6.29 3.75 -8.60
N VAL A 93 6.22 2.74 -7.75
CA VAL A 93 5.70 2.87 -6.38
C VAL A 93 6.58 3.81 -5.55
N LEU A 94 7.91 3.65 -5.63
CA LEU A 94 8.85 4.55 -4.94
C LEU A 94 8.72 6.01 -5.40
N ALA A 95 8.56 6.25 -6.71
CA ALA A 95 8.30 7.58 -7.23
C ALA A 95 6.97 8.15 -6.71
N THR A 96 5.92 7.31 -6.69
CA THR A 96 4.60 7.71 -6.17
C THR A 96 4.68 8.10 -4.69
N TRP A 97 5.34 7.31 -3.84
CA TRP A 97 5.51 7.63 -2.42
C TRP A 97 6.20 8.98 -2.22
N LYS A 98 7.23 9.27 -3.02
CA LYS A 98 7.93 10.55 -2.97
C LYS A 98 7.01 11.72 -3.38
N GLU A 99 6.23 11.57 -4.43
CA GLU A 99 5.27 12.60 -4.88
C GLU A 99 4.17 12.86 -3.83
N VAL A 100 3.71 11.80 -3.15
CA VAL A 100 2.74 11.92 -2.06
C VAL A 100 3.36 12.64 -0.87
N ASP A 101 4.58 12.28 -0.47
CA ASP A 101 5.31 12.95 0.61
C ASP A 101 5.49 14.45 0.34
N GLU A 102 5.85 14.82 -0.90
CA GLU A 102 5.98 16.21 -1.32
C GLU A 102 4.64 16.96 -1.23
N ARG A 103 3.54 16.36 -1.71
CA ARG A 103 2.19 16.95 -1.61
C ARG A 103 1.77 17.15 -0.16
N VAL A 104 1.94 16.14 0.70
CA VAL A 104 1.58 16.22 2.12
C VAL A 104 2.41 17.31 2.83
N SER A 105 3.70 17.43 2.50
CA SER A 105 4.58 18.47 3.04
C SER A 105 4.15 19.88 2.62
N GLN A 106 3.72 20.05 1.36
CA GLN A 106 3.21 21.33 0.85
C GLN A 106 1.90 21.75 1.54
N LEU A 107 0.98 20.81 1.81
CA LEU A 107 -0.25 21.10 2.56
C LEU A 107 0.08 21.71 3.93
N CYS A 108 1.08 21.18 4.63
CA CYS A 108 1.53 21.75 5.90
C CYS A 108 2.12 23.16 5.76
N THR A 109 2.88 23.42 4.69
CA THR A 109 3.44 24.74 4.41
C THR A 109 2.34 25.77 4.18
N THR A 110 1.33 25.44 3.37
CA THR A 110 0.19 26.31 3.08
C THR A 110 -0.66 26.55 4.33
N LEU A 111 -0.91 25.52 5.15
CA LEU A 111 -1.66 25.65 6.40
C LEU A 111 -0.93 26.56 7.40
N LEU A 112 0.39 26.44 7.53
CA LEU A 112 1.21 27.32 8.37
C LEU A 112 1.16 28.77 7.88
N ALA A 113 1.23 28.98 6.56
CA ALA A 113 1.16 30.31 5.94
C ALA A 113 -0.22 30.98 6.11
N GLN A 114 -1.31 30.20 6.08
CA GLN A 114 -2.67 30.73 6.26
C GLN A 114 -3.04 31.02 7.71
N LYS A 115 -2.54 30.24 8.68
CA LYS A 115 -3.16 30.18 10.02
C LYS A 115 -2.53 31.09 11.08
N GLY A 116 -1.36 31.68 10.87
CA GLY A 116 -0.74 32.66 11.78
C GLY A 116 -0.78 32.27 13.28
N ALA A 117 0.30 31.67 13.79
CA ALA A 117 0.51 31.42 15.23
C ALA A 117 -0.64 30.70 15.98
N ALA A 118 -1.28 29.69 15.38
CA ALA A 118 -2.08 28.73 16.15
C ALA A 118 -1.16 27.67 16.77
N THR A 119 -1.05 27.65 18.09
CA THR A 119 -0.06 26.89 18.89
C THR A 119 -0.31 25.38 19.00
N ASP A 120 -1.15 24.80 18.13
CA ASP A 120 -1.61 23.40 18.24
C ASP A 120 -1.67 22.67 16.88
N THR A 121 -0.86 23.09 15.92
CA THR A 121 -0.93 22.53 14.55
C THR A 121 -0.08 21.28 14.35
N VAL A 122 -0.72 20.27 13.75
CA VAL A 122 -0.15 19.04 13.17
C VAL A 122 1.02 19.30 12.20
N CYS A 123 1.16 20.54 11.74
CA CYS A 123 2.22 21.04 10.90
C CYS A 123 3.07 22.02 11.72
N SER A 124 4.34 21.71 11.94
CA SER A 124 5.33 22.61 12.53
C SER A 124 6.67 22.47 11.80
N THR A 125 7.57 23.43 11.94
CA THR A 125 8.91 23.37 11.32
C THR A 125 9.78 22.25 11.88
N ASP A 126 9.51 21.84 13.12
CA ASP A 126 10.31 20.86 13.86
C ASP A 126 9.75 19.44 13.71
N PHE A 127 8.65 19.29 12.97
CA PHE A 127 7.92 18.04 12.83
C PHE A 127 7.77 17.64 11.37
N ASN A 128 8.39 16.52 11.02
CA ASN A 128 8.18 15.93 9.71
C ASN A 128 6.78 15.28 9.65
N VAL A 129 5.88 15.90 8.89
CA VAL A 129 4.50 15.42 8.75
C VAL A 129 4.42 14.04 8.07
N THR A 130 5.35 13.68 7.18
CA THR A 130 5.34 12.39 6.49
C THR A 130 5.98 11.28 7.32
N ALA A 131 6.77 11.63 8.33
CA ALA A 131 7.41 10.64 9.20
C ALA A 131 6.36 9.82 9.98
N GLY A 132 6.29 8.52 9.69
CA GLY A 132 5.35 7.59 10.32
C GLY A 132 3.91 7.72 9.83
N LEU A 133 3.68 8.44 8.73
CA LEU A 133 2.42 8.44 8.01
C LEU A 133 2.28 7.10 7.27
N VAL A 134 1.18 6.37 7.50
CA VAL A 134 0.99 5.00 6.98
C VAL A 134 0.05 4.94 5.77
N GLY A 135 -0.73 6.00 5.54
CA GLY A 135 -1.67 6.09 4.44
C GLY A 135 -2.28 7.48 4.33
N PHE A 136 -2.71 7.85 3.14
CA PHE A 136 -3.26 9.16 2.83
C PHE A 136 -4.41 9.04 1.83
N LEU A 137 -5.61 9.45 2.25
CA LEU A 137 -6.80 9.45 1.40
C LEU A 137 -7.10 10.90 0.97
N SER A 138 -6.87 11.20 -0.31
CA SER A 138 -7.10 12.52 -0.89
C SER A 138 -7.53 12.38 -2.34
N GLY A 139 -8.60 13.07 -2.74
CA GLY A 139 -9.03 13.32 -4.14
C GLY A 139 -9.32 12.11 -5.06
N ASN A 140 -8.70 10.96 -4.86
CA ASN A 140 -8.75 9.78 -5.73
C ASN A 140 -9.84 8.82 -5.25
N PHE A 141 -11.08 9.20 -5.53
CA PHE A 141 -12.27 8.41 -5.25
C PHE A 141 -12.82 7.83 -6.56
N SER A 142 -13.20 6.56 -6.55
CA SER A 142 -13.88 5.93 -7.68
C SER A 142 -15.01 5.04 -7.19
N SER A 143 -16.24 5.38 -7.55
CA SER A 143 -17.48 4.64 -7.23
C SER A 143 -17.70 4.41 -5.73
N THR A 144 -17.11 3.37 -5.15
CA THR A 144 -17.19 2.99 -3.73
C THR A 144 -15.81 2.78 -3.10
N THR A 145 -14.74 3.06 -3.84
CA THR A 145 -13.35 2.86 -3.41
C THR A 145 -12.66 4.21 -3.29
N TRP A 146 -12.16 4.51 -2.11
CA TRP A 146 -11.28 5.64 -1.88
C TRP A 146 -9.85 5.13 -1.82
N VAL A 147 -9.05 5.53 -2.81
CA VAL A 147 -7.70 5.00 -3.01
C VAL A 147 -6.75 5.64 -2.00
N ASP A 148 -5.97 4.80 -1.34
CA ASP A 148 -4.82 5.25 -0.56
C ASP A 148 -3.71 5.68 -1.52
N GLU A 149 -3.30 6.94 -1.41
CA GLU A 149 -2.32 7.58 -2.26
C GLU A 149 -0.93 6.93 -2.11
N TYR A 150 -0.63 6.32 -0.96
CA TYR A 150 0.57 5.48 -0.78
C TYR A 150 0.41 4.05 -1.32
N LEU A 151 -0.71 3.75 -1.99
CA LEU A 151 -1.03 2.47 -2.63
C LEU A 151 -1.12 1.29 -1.65
N GLY A 152 -1.24 1.56 -0.36
CA GLY A 152 -1.31 0.54 0.68
C GLY A 152 -2.71 -0.09 0.72
N VAL A 153 -3.57 0.42 1.58
CA VAL A 153 -4.89 -0.15 1.81
C VAL A 153 -5.96 0.85 1.43
N ASN A 154 -6.84 0.52 0.49
CA ASN A 154 -7.92 1.42 0.12
C ASN A 154 -9.04 1.41 1.17
N ALA A 155 -9.73 2.54 1.32
CA ALA A 155 -10.96 2.62 2.09
C ALA A 155 -12.18 2.31 1.20
N ARG A 156 -13.21 1.73 1.81
CA ARG A 156 -14.47 1.41 1.13
C ARG A 156 -15.58 2.33 1.64
N VAL A 157 -16.24 3.03 0.73
CA VAL A 157 -17.37 3.88 1.05
C VAL A 157 -18.65 3.05 1.09
N LYS A 158 -19.48 3.31 2.11
CA LYS A 158 -20.71 2.60 2.45
C LYS A 158 -21.85 3.59 2.64
N GLY A 159 -23.08 3.05 2.66
CA GLY A 159 -24.29 3.86 2.77
C GLY A 159 -24.74 4.49 1.45
N ILE A 160 -24.22 4.01 0.30
CA ILE A 160 -24.66 4.42 -1.04
C ILE A 160 -25.87 3.55 -1.42
N ASP A 161 -27.05 4.16 -1.52
CA ASP A 161 -28.28 3.47 -1.94
C ASP A 161 -28.57 3.76 -3.41
N GLU A 162 -28.30 2.78 -4.28
CA GLU A 162 -28.36 2.92 -5.75
C GLU A 162 -29.76 3.26 -6.29
N LYS A 163 -30.81 2.99 -5.50
CA LYS A 163 -32.22 3.17 -5.92
C LYS A 163 -32.82 4.52 -5.55
N GLN A 164 -32.25 5.23 -4.59
CA GLN A 164 -32.91 6.39 -3.99
C GLN A 164 -32.22 7.73 -4.28
N ASN A 165 -31.08 7.73 -4.98
CA ASN A 165 -30.32 8.93 -5.35
C ASN A 165 -29.95 9.84 -4.15
N THR A 166 -30.07 9.34 -2.90
CA THR A 166 -29.92 10.11 -1.65
C THR A 166 -28.69 9.73 -0.82
N ALA A 167 -27.70 9.11 -1.45
CA ALA A 167 -26.38 8.93 -0.84
C ALA A 167 -25.30 9.31 -1.85
N ALA A 168 -25.42 10.51 -2.39
CA ALA A 168 -24.42 11.08 -3.24
C ALA A 168 -23.21 11.44 -2.38
N VAL A 169 -22.04 10.90 -2.73
CA VAL A 169 -20.81 11.70 -2.62
C VAL A 169 -21.12 13.01 -3.33
N VAL A 170 -21.33 14.08 -2.56
CA VAL A 170 -21.96 15.32 -3.08
C VAL A 170 -20.98 16.07 -3.98
N THR A 171 -19.69 15.88 -3.77
CA THR A 171 -18.63 16.44 -4.58
C THR A 171 -17.34 15.66 -4.32
N GLU A 172 -16.74 15.14 -5.38
CA GLU A 172 -15.30 14.92 -5.40
C GLU A 172 -14.67 16.31 -5.49
N SER A 173 -14.00 16.77 -4.44
CA SER A 173 -13.12 17.93 -4.51
C SER A 173 -11.68 17.47 -4.73
N SER A 174 -10.80 18.36 -5.15
CA SER A 174 -9.35 18.06 -5.26
C SER A 174 -8.77 17.47 -3.97
N ASP A 175 -9.38 17.78 -2.83
CA ASP A 175 -8.81 17.55 -1.50
C ASP A 175 -9.61 16.50 -0.68
N GLY A 176 -10.66 15.88 -1.25
CA GLY A 176 -11.40 14.84 -0.55
C GLY A 176 -12.85 14.64 -0.99
N VAL A 177 -13.61 13.97 -0.12
CA VAL A 177 -14.98 13.53 -0.37
C VAL A 177 -15.91 14.10 0.71
N LYS A 178 -17.03 14.69 0.29
CA LYS A 178 -18.10 15.11 1.21
C LYS A 178 -19.19 14.04 1.30
N PHE A 179 -19.31 13.43 2.47
CA PHE A 179 -20.35 12.44 2.75
C PHE A 179 -21.65 13.11 3.25
N GLN A 180 -22.79 12.67 2.72
CA GLN A 180 -24.13 12.93 3.25
C GLN A 180 -24.86 11.58 3.35
N GLY A 181 -25.04 11.06 4.57
CA GLY A 181 -25.61 9.71 4.81
C GLY A 181 -24.65 8.54 4.55
N ALA A 182 -23.62 8.73 3.73
CA ALA A 182 -22.54 7.77 3.50
C ALA A 182 -21.39 7.87 4.52
N TRP A 183 -20.50 6.88 4.57
CA TRP A 183 -19.27 6.89 5.38
C TRP A 183 -18.17 6.07 4.72
N ALA A 184 -16.91 6.32 5.07
CA ALA A 184 -15.78 5.48 4.64
C ALA A 184 -15.36 4.52 5.74
N GLU A 185 -15.12 3.26 5.37
CA GLU A 185 -14.51 2.23 6.20
C GLU A 185 -13.10 1.95 5.71
N TRP A 186 -12.11 2.23 6.55
CA TRP A 186 -10.72 1.94 6.24
C TRP A 186 -10.23 0.76 7.09
N PRO A 187 -9.98 -0.42 6.49
CA PRO A 187 -9.52 -1.57 7.26
C PRO A 187 -8.06 -1.41 7.71
N LEU A 188 -7.85 -1.41 9.02
CA LEU A 188 -6.54 -1.44 9.66
C LEU A 188 -6.32 -2.83 10.29
N ALA A 189 -5.19 -3.48 9.99
CA ALA A 189 -4.87 -4.74 10.63
C ALA A 189 -4.42 -4.52 12.09
N ARG A 190 -5.17 -5.05 13.07
CA ARG A 190 -4.78 -5.14 14.49
C ARG A 190 -4.62 -6.60 14.88
N ARG A 191 -3.39 -7.09 15.06
CA ARG A 191 -3.06 -8.43 15.62
C ARG A 191 -4.08 -9.53 15.25
N GLY A 192 -4.18 -9.87 13.96
CA GLY A 192 -5.04 -10.96 13.49
C GLY A 192 -6.55 -10.66 13.42
N ARG A 193 -6.99 -9.44 13.75
CA ARG A 193 -8.35 -8.91 13.49
C ARG A 193 -8.25 -7.62 12.66
N ILE A 194 -9.08 -7.51 11.62
CA ILE A 194 -9.22 -6.27 10.85
C ILE A 194 -10.11 -5.33 11.68
N SER A 195 -9.61 -4.14 12.01
CA SER A 195 -10.32 -3.07 12.69
C SER A 195 -10.65 -2.00 11.65
N CYS A 196 -11.92 -1.69 11.41
CA CYS A 196 -12.32 -0.64 10.48
C CYS A 196 -12.44 0.70 11.22
N THR A 197 -11.82 1.76 10.72
CA THR A 197 -12.19 3.11 11.17
C THR A 197 -13.32 3.65 10.29
N THR A 198 -14.35 4.21 10.93
CA THR A 198 -15.47 4.89 10.26
C THR A 198 -15.24 6.39 10.22
N LEU A 199 -15.36 6.99 9.04
CA LEU A 199 -15.19 8.41 8.83
C LEU A 199 -16.47 9.11 8.36
N ARG A 200 -16.86 10.19 9.06
CA ARG A 200 -18.13 10.90 8.84
C ARG A 200 -18.00 12.41 8.52
N THR A 201 -16.81 13.00 8.50
CA THR A 201 -16.63 14.46 8.24
C THR A 201 -15.37 14.80 7.42
N THR A 202 -15.28 16.06 6.98
CA THR A 202 -15.07 16.52 5.59
C THR A 202 -13.66 16.88 5.10
N THR A 203 -12.58 16.56 5.79
CA THR A 203 -11.26 17.03 5.33
C THR A 203 -10.22 16.01 5.73
N SER A 204 -9.70 15.29 4.73
CA SER A 204 -8.46 14.48 4.73
C SER A 204 -7.99 13.93 6.08
N LEU A 205 -8.00 12.61 6.26
CA LEU A 205 -7.46 12.00 7.48
C LEU A 205 -6.07 11.43 7.27
N LEU A 206 -5.17 11.95 8.11
CA LEU A 206 -3.78 11.57 8.19
C LEU A 206 -3.65 10.55 9.34
N TRP A 207 -3.32 9.30 9.02
CA TRP A 207 -3.18 8.24 10.02
C TRP A 207 -1.72 8.03 10.40
N ARG A 208 -1.41 8.25 11.67
CA ARG A 208 -0.11 7.91 12.27
C ARG A 208 -0.20 6.61 13.05
N ARG A 209 0.86 5.83 13.02
CA ARG A 209 1.08 4.75 14.00
C ARG A 209 1.27 5.41 15.38
N CYS A 210 0.52 5.01 16.40
CA CYS A 210 0.77 5.49 17.76
C CYS A 210 2.23 5.19 18.15
N PRO A 211 2.96 6.15 18.74
CA PRO A 211 4.29 5.87 19.26
C PRO A 211 4.16 4.78 20.32
N SER A 212 4.87 3.67 20.12
CA SER A 212 5.13 2.72 21.18
C SER A 212 6.05 3.43 22.18
N THR A 213 5.45 4.02 23.20
CA THR A 213 6.17 4.37 24.43
C THR A 213 6.67 3.06 25.03
N VAL A 214 8.00 2.90 25.02
CA VAL A 214 8.72 1.96 25.88
C VAL A 214 8.63 2.47 27.31
#